data_AF-A0A6A4PN12-F1
#
_entry.id   AF-A0A6A4PN12-F1
#
_cell.length_a   1.000
_cell.length_b   1.000
_cell.length_c   1.000
_cell.angle_alpha   90.00
_cell.angle_beta   90.00
_cell.angle_gamma   90.00
#
_symmetry.space_group_name_H-M   'P 1'
#
loop_
_entity.id
_entity.type
_entity.pdbx_description
1 polymer ?
#
loop_
_entity_poly.entity_id
_entity_poly.type
_entity_poly.pdbx_seq_one_letter_code
_entity_poly.pdbx_strand_id
1 'polypeptide(L)'
;MSLWAEHLGRVDDIFCEPQSLECVRHVNNIAKRNWTTFVSDEGNQMRGHLMQYPVHVSRDGKVSALNDHEFFPDVGGKILGSPNSLPDALTT
;
A
#
# COMPACT_ATOMS: atom_id res chain seq x y z
N MET A 1 11.67 -13.14 9.75
CA MET A 1 10.45 -13.66 9.10
C MET A 1 9.14 -13.44 9.87
N SER A 2 9.12 -13.33 11.20
CA SER A 2 7.86 -13.15 11.96
C SER A 2 7.00 -11.97 11.51
N LEU A 3 7.61 -10.79 11.27
CA LEU A 3 6.86 -9.61 10.83
C LEU A 3 6.19 -9.80 9.46
N TRP A 4 6.89 -10.47 8.54
CA TRP A 4 6.34 -10.74 7.21
C TRP A 4 5.22 -11.78 7.28
N ALA A 5 5.33 -12.77 8.16
CA ALA A 5 4.25 -13.74 8.39
C ALA A 5 2.97 -13.06 8.87
N GLU A 6 3.09 -12.11 9.81
CA GLU A 6 1.97 -11.31 10.30
C GLU A 6 1.38 -10.41 9.21
N HIS A 7 2.20 -9.61 8.52
CA HIS A 7 1.71 -8.63 7.57
C HIS A 7 1.24 -9.24 6.24
N LEU A 8 1.84 -10.35 5.80
CA LEU A 8 1.45 -11.03 4.55
C LEU A 8 0.44 -12.15 4.78
N GLY A 9 0.20 -12.55 6.03
CA GLY A 9 -0.75 -13.60 6.39
C GLY A 9 -0.30 -15.02 6.04
N ARG A 10 0.99 -15.22 5.73
CA ARG A 10 1.56 -16.51 5.35
C ARG A 10 3.07 -16.54 5.54
N VAL A 11 3.60 -17.76 5.66
CA VAL A 11 5.03 -18.05 5.54
C VAL A 11 5.25 -18.65 4.16
N ASP A 12 6.34 -18.25 3.50
CA ASP A 12 6.74 -18.74 2.19
C ASP A 12 8.26 -18.64 2.06
N ASP A 13 8.89 -19.65 1.46
CA ASP A 13 10.34 -19.70 1.27
C ASP A 13 10.84 -18.59 0.34
N ILE A 14 9.98 -18.11 -0.58
CA ILE A 14 10.32 -16.99 -1.48
C ILE A 14 10.73 -15.74 -0.70
N PHE A 15 10.22 -15.55 0.52
CA PHE A 15 10.53 -14.40 1.35
C PHE A 15 11.92 -14.46 1.99
N CYS A 16 12.60 -15.62 1.95
CA CYS A 16 13.98 -15.76 2.42
C CYS A 16 14.98 -15.04 1.50
N GLU A 17 14.58 -14.69 0.27
CA GLU A 17 15.37 -13.92 -0.68
C GLU A 17 14.67 -12.59 -1.03
N PRO A 18 14.56 -11.64 -0.08
CA PRO A 18 13.78 -10.41 -0.26
C PRO A 18 14.29 -9.50 -1.39
N GLN A 19 15.57 -9.62 -1.75
CA GLN A 19 16.20 -8.92 -2.86
C GLN A 19 15.81 -9.47 -4.23
N SER A 20 15.25 -10.68 -4.30
CA SER A 20 14.89 -11.30 -5.56
C SER A 20 13.71 -10.57 -6.20
N LEU A 21 13.75 -10.44 -7.52
CA LEU A 21 12.63 -9.86 -8.28
C LEU A 21 11.34 -10.67 -8.08
N GLU A 22 11.48 -11.98 -7.88
CA GLU A 22 10.37 -12.88 -7.62
C GLU A 22 9.68 -12.55 -6.28
N CYS A 23 10.45 -12.42 -5.20
CA CYS A 23 9.93 -12.05 -3.89
C CYS A 23 9.21 -10.70 -3.94
N VAL A 24 9.85 -9.67 -4.53
CA VAL A 24 9.25 -8.33 -4.63
C VAL A 24 7.94 -8.35 -5.41
N ARG A 25 7.88 -9.10 -6.53
CA ARG A 25 6.64 -9.29 -7.30
C ARG A 25 5.57 -10.02 -6.48
N HIS A 26 5.95 -11.04 -5.72
CA HIS A 26 5.04 -11.80 -4.88
C HIS A 26 4.43 -10.94 -3.76
N VAL A 27 5.26 -10.18 -3.05
CA VAL A 27 4.83 -9.24 -2.00
C VAL A 27 3.89 -8.18 -2.59
N ASN A 28 4.24 -7.58 -3.72
CA ASN A 28 3.40 -6.58 -4.39
C ASN A 28 2.04 -7.15 -4.81
N ASN A 29 1.97 -8.41 -5.24
CA ASN A 29 0.71 -9.06 -5.58
C ASN A 29 -0.17 -9.29 -4.34
N ILE A 30 0.42 -9.68 -3.20
CA ILE A 30 -0.31 -9.78 -1.93
C ILE A 30 -0.83 -8.40 -1.51
N ALA A 31 0.03 -7.39 -1.54
CA ALA A 31 -0.30 -6.01 -1.14
C ALA A 31 -1.44 -5.40 -1.98
N LYS A 32 -1.46 -5.68 -3.30
CA LYS A 32 -2.55 -5.29 -4.21
C LYS A 32 -3.87 -5.97 -3.86
N ARG A 33 -3.83 -7.29 -3.63
CA ARG A 33 -5.03 -8.06 -3.25
C ARG A 33 -5.61 -7.58 -1.93
N ASN A 34 -4.75 -7.37 -0.93
CA ASN A 34 -5.16 -6.85 0.36
C ASN A 34 -5.77 -5.45 0.22
N TRP A 35 -5.19 -4.56 -0.61
CA TRP A 35 -5.80 -3.26 -0.90
C TRP A 35 -7.20 -3.39 -1.51
N THR A 36 -7.38 -4.24 -2.53
CA THR A 36 -8.71 -4.47 -3.14
C THR A 36 -9.73 -4.99 -2.13
N THR A 37 -9.32 -5.86 -1.21
CA THR A 37 -10.19 -6.35 -0.12
C THR A 37 -10.49 -5.25 0.90
N PHE A 38 -9.52 -4.39 1.22
CA PHE A 38 -9.69 -3.31 2.19
C PHE A 38 -10.69 -2.24 1.71
N VAL A 39 -10.66 -1.89 0.42
CA VAL A 39 -11.56 -0.88 -0.18
C VAL A 39 -12.87 -1.47 -0.70
N SER A 40 -13.07 -2.78 -0.55
CA SER A 40 -14.29 -3.47 -0.97
C SER A 40 -15.46 -3.09 -0.08
N ASP A 41 -16.63 -2.80 -0.67
CA ASP A 41 -17.89 -2.60 0.06
C ASP A 41 -18.33 -3.88 0.80
N GLU A 42 -17.95 -5.05 0.27
CA GLU A 42 -18.14 -6.32 0.95
C GLU A 42 -17.13 -6.42 2.10
N GLY A 43 -17.63 -6.51 3.33
CA GLY A 43 -16.85 -6.68 4.57
C GLY A 43 -16.14 -8.02 4.67
N ASN A 44 -15.25 -8.29 3.72
CA ASN A 44 -14.47 -9.51 3.61
C ASN A 44 -13.34 -9.51 4.65
N GLN A 45 -13.08 -10.68 5.25
CA GLN A 45 -11.99 -10.82 6.22
C GLN A 45 -10.63 -10.66 5.54
N MET A 46 -9.83 -9.71 6.04
CA MET A 46 -8.46 -9.51 5.61
C MET A 46 -7.59 -10.71 5.99
N ARG A 47 -6.75 -11.18 5.04
CA ARG A 47 -5.81 -12.28 5.28
C ARG A 47 -4.45 -11.81 5.79
N GLY A 48 -4.06 -10.59 5.44
CA GLY A 48 -2.84 -9.95 5.89
C GLY A 48 -3.03 -8.43 5.89
N HIS A 49 -2.13 -7.71 6.55
CA HIS A 49 -2.25 -6.28 6.81
C HIS A 49 -1.40 -5.41 5.87
N LEU A 50 -0.45 -6.00 5.13
CA LEU A 50 0.34 -5.26 4.16
C LEU A 50 -0.53 -4.91 2.95
N MET A 51 -0.65 -3.63 2.65
CA MET A 51 -1.36 -3.12 1.49
C MET A 51 -0.43 -2.27 0.63
N GLN A 52 -0.71 -2.18 -0.66
CA GLN A 52 -0.03 -1.18 -1.48
C GLN A 52 -0.44 0.20 -0.97
N TYR A 53 0.51 1.13 -0.92
CA TYR A 53 0.13 2.52 -0.70
C TYR A 53 -0.63 3.01 -1.93
N PRO A 54 -1.76 3.74 -1.78
CA PRO A 54 -2.71 4.01 -2.88
C PRO A 54 -2.25 5.14 -3.82
N VAL A 55 -1.02 5.03 -4.29
CA VAL A 55 -0.43 5.94 -5.29
C VAL A 55 -0.10 5.18 -6.57
N HIS A 56 -0.12 5.90 -7.67
CA HIS A 56 0.37 5.45 -8.95
C HIS A 56 1.66 6.20 -9.29
N VAL A 57 2.66 5.49 -9.78
CA VAL A 57 3.92 6.06 -10.26
C VAL A 57 3.99 5.83 -11.76
N SER A 58 3.99 6.92 -12.54
CA SER A 58 4.09 6.87 -13.99
C SER A 58 5.52 6.58 -14.46
N ARG A 59 5.70 6.33 -15.76
CA ARG A 59 7.00 5.99 -16.35
C ARG A 59 8.08 7.06 -16.17
N ASP A 60 7.68 8.32 -16.05
CA ASP A 60 8.54 9.48 -15.80
C ASP A 60 8.75 9.76 -14.29
N GLY A 61 8.21 8.91 -13.40
CA GLY A 61 8.36 9.02 -11.96
C GLY A 61 7.38 9.97 -11.28
N LYS A 62 6.43 10.57 -12.01
CA LYS A 62 5.39 11.40 -11.41
C LYS A 62 4.46 10.54 -10.54
N VAL A 63 4.19 11.03 -9.33
CA VAL A 63 3.27 10.39 -8.39
C VAL A 63 1.88 10.99 -8.56
N SER A 64 0.89 10.13 -8.72
CA SER A 64 -0.53 10.48 -8.69
C SER A 64 -1.28 9.58 -7.70
N ALA A 65 -2.52 9.92 -7.39
CA ALA A 65 -3.42 9.00 -6.71
C ALA A 65 -3.62 7.74 -7.56
N LEU A 66 -3.88 6.60 -6.92
CA LEU A 66 -4.36 5.41 -7.61
C LEU A 66 -5.73 5.72 -8.24
N ASN A 67 -6.01 5.16 -9.42
CA ASN A 67 -7.26 5.40 -10.14
C ASN A 67 -8.47 5.20 -9.22
N ASP A 68 -9.42 6.13 -9.25
CA ASP A 68 -10.65 6.16 -8.44
C ASP A 68 -10.44 6.29 -6.92
N HIS A 69 -9.21 6.54 -6.47
CA HIS A 69 -8.88 6.69 -5.05
C HIS A 69 -8.13 8.01 -4.80
N GLU A 70 -8.79 9.16 -4.99
CA GLU A 70 -8.20 10.47 -4.66
C GLU A 70 -8.07 10.68 -3.13
N PHE A 71 -8.98 10.06 -2.37
CA PHE A 71 -9.09 10.19 -0.91
C PHE A 71 -8.92 8.83 -0.24
N PHE A 72 -8.46 8.84 1.02
CA PHE A 72 -8.49 7.66 1.86
C PHE A 72 -9.94 7.20 2.08
N PRO A 73 -10.20 5.88 2.06
CA PRO A 73 -11.52 5.33 2.37
C PRO A 73 -12.06 5.87 3.70
N ASP A 74 -13.35 6.15 3.74
CA ASP A 74 -14.14 6.59 4.91
C ASP A 74 -13.79 7.94 5.55
N VAL A 75 -12.57 8.47 5.37
CA VAL A 75 -12.08 9.64 6.13
C VAL A 75 -11.92 10.91 5.29
N GLY A 76 -11.92 10.81 3.95
CA GLY A 76 -11.91 11.98 3.06
C GLY A 76 -10.60 12.79 3.02
N GLY A 77 -9.51 12.28 3.59
CA GLY A 77 -8.19 12.88 3.47
C GLY A 77 -7.56 12.62 2.11
N LYS A 78 -6.96 13.63 1.47
CA LYS A 78 -6.29 13.47 0.17
C LYS A 78 -5.06 12.58 0.30
N ILE A 79 -4.93 11.56 -0.55
CA ILE A 79 -3.80 10.61 -0.50
C ILE A 79 -2.45 11.29 -0.79
N LEU A 80 -2.44 12.26 -1.72
CA LEU A 80 -1.24 13.04 -2.04
C LEU A 80 -0.99 14.20 -1.06
N GLY A 81 -1.86 14.34 -0.05
CA GLY A 81 -1.89 15.50 0.82
C GLY A 81 -2.25 16.79 0.07
N SER A 82 -2.00 17.90 0.74
CA SER A 82 -2.16 19.24 0.19
C SER A 82 -1.18 20.19 0.88
N PRO A 83 -0.57 21.14 0.14
CA PRO A 83 0.19 22.22 0.77
C PRO A 83 -0.69 22.97 1.78
N ASN A 84 -0.07 23.43 2.87
CA ASN A 84 -0.73 24.24 3.88
C ASN A 84 0.11 25.49 4.17
N SER A 85 -0.43 26.41 4.97
CA SER A 85 0.24 27.66 5.32
C SER A 85 1.19 27.54 6.52
N LEU A 86 1.42 26.33 7.04
CA LEU A 86 2.33 26.11 8.16
C LEU A 86 3.78 26.12 7.66
N PRO A 87 4.72 26.62 8.48
CA PRO A 87 6.14 26.54 8.15
C PRO A 87 6.62 25.08 8.10
N ASP A 88 7.52 24.78 7.16
CA ASP A 88 8.14 23.46 7.02
C ASP A 88 8.78 22.98 8.33
N ALA A 89 9.34 23.89 9.14
CA ALA A 89 9.92 23.59 10.45
C ALA A 89 8.96 22.88 11.43
N LEU A 90 7.65 22.86 11.16
CA LEU A 90 6.65 22.15 11.95
C LEU A 90 6.17 20.83 11.31
N THR A 91 6.41 20.62 10.02
CA THR A 91 5.78 19.54 9.24
C THR A 91 6.77 18.65 8.49
N THR A 92 8.06 18.97 8.49
CA THR A 92 9.17 18.15 7.95
C THR A 92 10.12 17.72 9.05
#